data_AF-A0A554QZQ0-F1
#
_entry.id   AF-A0A554QZQ0-F1
#
_cell.length_a   1.000
_cell.length_b   1.000
_cell.length_c   1.000
_cell.angle_alpha   90.00
_cell.angle_beta   90.00
_cell.angle_gamma   90.00
#
_symmetry.space_group_name_H-M   'P 1'
#
loop_
_entity.id
_entity.type
_entity.pdbx_description
1 polymer ?
#
loop_
_entity_poly.entity_id
_entity_poly.type
_entity_poly.pdbx_seq_one_letter_code
_entity_poly.pdbx_strand_id
1 'polypeptide(L)'
;MVSTPRTASSAVSLQVPSADATAPPATSRQRASWVSGRRLRTVASGLFARNRPSEPSTPTLTVLLLVTSDNGLSQRAALVLREAGHRVRTAVVSDAESALAATAAADFDLIICPYLKAYIPEAIWSRWTTIVIHPGPPGDRGPSSLDWAISAAESKWGVTALEAREELDGGPVWAWRTFDLCDGAPKSAVYNDAVAGAAMECIQEVVDKFGIADFAPLVSESIPRPVASAQTRPVIKQADRAFSWSQDAQSIVRAINAADGSPGVNTALGLDRVFVYDAHLDSHVDAAPGTILEYHHEAIRVATGAGTVWIGQARRVDPGSFKLPATAVVRPGTFVPQVQVSRYPGIDYRRDGDIGYLSFRCYNGAMSTAQCRRLTDRLRWAVGLDTKVLVLTGDYGGFSNGIHLNVIEAAADQAGEAWSNIKAINAVANEIVNCTDQIVVAAFTGNAGAGGVMLPLGADIVGARAGVVLNPHYATMGLFGSELHTYTLPARVGEYQARRLLSECQPISITHARQIGLVDAIGPRDPILFEAWLGKIAADVLTGDRREAMLARKRSRLELDPVAPYEQRELEEMKSDMFGNRNGFAEKRRNFVLKL
;
A
#
# COMPACT_ATOMS: atom_id res chain seq x y z
N MET A 1 -31.69 -12.02 36.48
CA MET A 1 -31.43 -12.20 37.92
C MET A 1 -30.02 -11.71 38.20
N VAL A 2 -29.93 -10.61 38.98
CA VAL A 2 -28.92 -10.31 40.03
C VAL A 2 -27.46 -10.13 39.58
N SER A 3 -26.69 -9.09 39.91
CA SER A 3 -26.91 -7.78 40.53
C SER A 3 -25.69 -6.90 40.27
N THR A 4 -25.90 -5.59 40.19
CA THR A 4 -24.90 -4.52 40.35
C THR A 4 -24.51 -4.31 41.83
N PRO A 5 -23.46 -3.52 42.08
CA PRO A 5 -23.54 -2.53 43.15
C PRO A 5 -23.25 -1.11 42.67
N ARG A 6 -24.10 -0.20 43.14
CA ARG A 6 -23.97 1.26 43.10
C ARG A 6 -23.08 1.73 44.26
N THR A 7 -22.36 2.83 44.06
CA THR A 7 -22.00 3.78 45.12
C THR A 7 -22.17 5.21 44.62
N ALA A 8 -22.83 6.03 45.46
CA ALA A 8 -23.25 7.41 45.24
C ALA A 8 -22.15 8.41 45.62
N SER A 9 -22.03 9.55 44.92
CA SER A 9 -22.44 10.92 45.32
C SER A 9 -21.34 11.77 45.98
N SER A 10 -21.00 12.91 45.34
CA SER A 10 -21.03 14.22 46.00
C SER A 10 -20.89 15.34 44.97
N ALA A 11 -21.90 16.20 44.87
CA ALA A 11 -21.91 17.45 44.12
C ALA A 11 -21.39 18.61 45.00
N VAL A 12 -20.66 19.55 44.40
CA VAL A 12 -20.37 20.86 44.98
C VAL A 12 -20.69 21.93 43.93
N SER A 13 -21.71 22.74 44.23
CA SER A 13 -22.06 23.98 43.52
C SER A 13 -21.02 25.06 43.76
N LEU A 14 -20.72 25.86 42.74
CA LEU A 14 -20.21 27.23 42.92
C LEU A 14 -20.79 28.15 41.85
N GLN A 15 -21.38 29.25 42.32
CA GLN A 15 -22.12 30.26 41.59
C GLN A 15 -21.23 31.25 40.82
N VAL A 16 -21.84 31.82 39.78
CA VAL A 16 -21.41 32.93 38.91
C VAL A 16 -21.48 34.27 39.66
N PRO A 17 -20.75 35.31 39.19
CA PRO A 17 -21.46 36.55 38.88
C PRO A 17 -21.10 37.18 37.51
N SER A 18 -22.12 37.83 36.96
CA SER A 18 -22.21 38.58 35.71
C SER A 18 -21.59 39.98 35.77
N ALA A 19 -21.23 40.55 34.61
CA ALA A 19 -21.29 41.99 34.38
C ALA A 19 -21.50 42.32 32.89
N ASP A 20 -22.51 43.16 32.64
CA ASP A 20 -22.87 43.83 31.40
C ASP A 20 -21.80 44.81 30.88
N ALA A 21 -21.83 45.11 29.57
CA ALA A 21 -22.12 46.47 29.05
C ALA A 21 -21.78 46.67 27.54
N THR A 22 -22.84 46.96 26.77
CA THR A 22 -22.98 48.06 25.77
C THR A 22 -22.05 48.21 24.54
N ALA A 23 -22.65 48.07 23.34
CA ALA A 23 -22.34 48.79 22.08
C ALA A 23 -22.86 50.25 22.14
N PRO A 24 -22.68 51.22 21.18
CA PRO A 24 -22.53 51.13 19.69
C PRO A 24 -21.64 52.29 19.10
N PRO A 25 -21.83 52.91 17.89
CA PRO A 25 -22.43 52.53 16.60
C PRO A 25 -21.52 52.73 15.34
N ALA A 26 -22.10 52.45 14.17
CA ALA A 26 -21.55 52.40 12.81
C ALA A 26 -21.23 53.74 12.11
N THR A 27 -20.40 53.68 11.06
CA THR A 27 -20.53 54.54 9.86
C THR A 27 -20.08 53.83 8.58
N SER A 28 -20.82 54.09 7.51
CA SER A 28 -20.72 53.59 6.14
C SER A 28 -19.62 54.28 5.31
N ARG A 29 -19.13 53.61 4.25
CA ARG A 29 -19.02 54.15 2.87
C ARG A 29 -18.53 53.11 1.87
N GLN A 30 -19.26 53.03 0.76
CA GLN A 30 -18.94 52.30 -0.47
C GLN A 30 -17.64 52.80 -1.13
N ARG A 31 -16.90 51.89 -1.78
CA ARG A 31 -16.40 52.09 -3.16
C ARG A 31 -15.94 50.76 -3.76
N ALA A 32 -16.37 50.54 -4.99
CA ALA A 32 -16.02 49.41 -5.84
C ALA A 32 -14.56 49.49 -6.32
N SER A 33 -13.88 48.35 -6.41
CA SER A 33 -12.84 48.11 -7.41
C SER A 33 -12.60 46.62 -7.59
N TRP A 34 -12.85 46.13 -8.80
CA TRP A 34 -12.43 44.84 -9.32
C TRP A 34 -10.90 44.78 -9.42
N VAL A 35 -10.23 43.87 -8.72
CA VAL A 35 -8.94 43.27 -9.16
C VAL A 35 -8.79 41.87 -8.56
N SER A 36 -8.44 40.96 -9.48
CA SER A 36 -7.98 39.58 -9.41
C SER A 36 -7.45 38.99 -8.09
N GLY A 37 -7.92 37.76 -7.85
CA GLY A 37 -7.09 36.58 -7.58
C GLY A 37 -6.04 36.67 -6.46
N ARG A 38 -6.40 36.15 -5.28
CA ARG A 38 -5.46 35.41 -4.40
C ARG A 38 -6.17 34.66 -3.25
N ARG A 39 -5.79 33.38 -3.14
CA ARG A 39 -5.49 32.61 -1.91
C ARG A 39 -6.65 32.23 -0.99
N LEU A 40 -7.15 31.02 -1.21
CA LEU A 40 -7.65 30.14 -0.15
C LEU A 40 -6.48 29.78 0.79
N ARG A 41 -6.45 30.38 1.99
CA ARG A 41 -5.64 29.94 3.14
C ARG A 41 -6.38 30.29 4.42
N THR A 42 -7.11 29.34 4.99
CA THR A 42 -7.65 29.35 6.38
C THR A 42 -8.42 28.03 6.59
N VAL A 43 -8.44 27.31 7.71
CA VAL A 43 -7.79 27.36 9.03
C VAL A 43 -7.67 25.89 9.47
N ALA A 44 -6.45 25.39 9.68
CA ALA A 44 -6.18 24.14 10.41
C ALA A 44 -4.80 24.30 11.06
N SER A 45 -4.72 25.22 12.02
CA SER A 45 -3.48 25.49 12.75
C SER A 45 -3.83 25.81 14.19
N GLY A 46 -3.80 24.79 15.03
CA GLY A 46 -4.04 24.93 16.45
C GLY A 46 -3.99 23.62 17.21
N LEU A 47 -3.05 22.72 16.88
CA LEU A 47 -2.75 21.51 17.70
C LEU A 47 -1.46 20.79 17.27
N PHE A 48 -0.41 21.50 16.83
CA PHE A 48 0.92 20.92 16.64
C PHE A 48 1.99 21.95 16.96
N ALA A 49 2.71 21.77 18.07
CA ALA A 49 3.90 22.54 18.39
C ALA A 49 4.93 22.35 17.28
N ARG A 50 5.37 23.45 16.66
CA ARG A 50 6.44 23.45 15.68
C ARG A 50 7.76 23.18 16.40
N ASN A 51 8.18 21.93 16.48
CA ASN A 51 9.60 21.64 16.69
C ASN A 51 10.33 22.03 15.40
N ARG A 52 11.15 23.08 15.46
CA ARG A 52 12.18 23.32 14.46
C ARG A 52 13.13 22.11 14.49
N PRO A 53 13.37 21.40 13.37
CA PRO A 53 14.49 20.48 13.33
C PRO A 53 15.78 21.28 13.52
N SER A 54 16.63 20.84 14.43
CA SER A 54 18.03 21.24 14.50
C SER A 54 18.70 20.95 13.15
N GLU A 55 19.50 21.87 12.63
CA GLU A 55 20.29 21.64 11.41
C GLU A 55 21.18 20.40 11.58
N PRO A 56 21.09 19.37 10.71
CA PRO A 56 22.00 18.24 10.78
C PRO A 56 23.38 18.70 10.28
N SER A 57 24.38 18.58 11.14
CA SER A 57 25.80 18.80 10.84
C SER A 57 26.43 17.64 10.04
N THR A 58 25.63 16.82 9.36
CA THR A 58 26.08 15.63 8.63
C THR A 58 26.40 16.00 7.18
N PRO A 59 27.56 15.59 6.63
CA PRO A 59 27.91 15.87 5.24
C PRO A 59 26.90 15.25 4.26
N THR A 60 26.55 15.99 3.20
CA THR A 60 25.68 15.49 2.13
C THR A 60 26.38 14.39 1.34
N LEU A 61 26.01 13.13 1.60
CA LEU A 61 26.45 11.98 0.82
C LEU A 61 25.76 11.88 -0.56
N THR A 62 26.46 11.28 -1.52
CA THR A 62 25.92 10.74 -2.77
C THR A 62 25.85 9.22 -2.67
N VAL A 63 24.63 8.69 -2.58
CA VAL A 63 24.35 7.26 -2.41
C VAL A 63 23.94 6.64 -3.75
N LEU A 64 24.59 5.53 -4.11
CA LEU A 64 24.18 4.68 -5.22
C LEU A 64 23.33 3.52 -4.70
N LEU A 65 22.08 3.44 -5.16
CA LEU A 65 21.24 2.26 -4.96
C LEU A 65 21.44 1.27 -6.10
N LEU A 66 22.01 0.10 -5.81
CA LEU A 66 22.08 -1.02 -6.74
C LEU A 66 20.94 -1.99 -6.47
N VAL A 67 20.05 -2.17 -7.46
CA VAL A 67 18.79 -2.91 -7.26
C VAL A 67 18.51 -3.84 -8.42
N THR A 68 17.88 -4.99 -8.18
CA THR A 68 17.39 -5.87 -9.25
C THR A 68 16.16 -5.30 -9.96
N SER A 69 15.38 -4.48 -9.26
CA SER A 69 14.27 -3.73 -9.84
C SER A 69 13.99 -2.52 -8.98
N ASP A 70 13.48 -1.44 -9.58
CA ASP A 70 12.98 -0.29 -8.83
C ASP A 70 11.59 -0.60 -8.24
N ASN A 71 11.60 -1.39 -7.15
CA ASN A 71 10.39 -1.83 -6.45
C ASN A 71 10.04 -0.89 -5.29
N GLY A 72 8.97 -1.23 -4.55
CA GLY A 72 8.53 -0.43 -3.41
C GLY A 72 9.60 -0.22 -2.33
N LEU A 73 10.53 -1.15 -2.11
CA LEU A 73 11.60 -1.00 -1.12
C LEU A 73 12.69 -0.04 -1.61
N SER A 74 13.10 -0.17 -2.88
CA SER A 74 14.07 0.72 -3.53
C SER A 74 13.57 2.17 -3.57
N GLN A 75 12.29 2.36 -3.93
CA GLN A 75 11.66 3.69 -3.94
C GLN A 75 11.62 4.31 -2.55
N ARG A 76 11.26 3.54 -1.51
CA ARG A 76 11.29 4.00 -0.12
C ARG A 76 12.70 4.43 0.31
N ALA A 77 13.71 3.62 0.01
CA ALA A 77 15.10 3.93 0.34
C ALA A 77 15.54 5.25 -0.31
N ALA A 78 15.24 5.42 -1.60
CA ALA A 78 15.56 6.66 -2.31
C ALA A 78 14.85 7.88 -1.71
N LEU A 79 13.58 7.74 -1.35
CA LEU A 79 12.81 8.82 -0.73
C LEU A 79 13.36 9.22 0.64
N VAL A 80 13.58 8.25 1.53
CA VAL A 80 14.10 8.50 2.90
C VAL A 80 15.46 9.19 2.84
N LEU A 81 16.38 8.70 1.99
CA LEU A 81 17.70 9.29 1.83
C LEU A 81 17.65 10.72 1.26
N ARG A 82 16.79 10.99 0.28
CA ARG A 82 16.59 12.34 -0.28
C ARG A 82 15.98 13.29 0.75
N GLU A 83 15.05 12.82 1.57
CA GLU A 83 14.46 13.59 2.67
C GLU A 83 15.47 13.91 3.78
N ALA A 84 16.43 13.02 4.01
CA ALA A 84 17.58 13.27 4.88
C ALA A 84 18.62 14.22 4.26
N GLY A 85 18.43 14.69 3.03
CA GLY A 85 19.29 15.66 2.36
C GLY A 85 20.42 15.05 1.52
N HIS A 86 20.41 13.73 1.29
CA HIS A 86 21.41 13.04 0.46
C HIS A 86 21.04 13.07 -1.03
N ARG A 87 22.05 12.95 -1.90
CA ARG A 87 21.86 12.73 -3.33
C ARG A 87 21.73 11.23 -3.58
N VAL A 88 20.76 10.82 -4.39
CA VAL A 88 20.50 9.39 -4.64
C VAL A 88 20.38 9.10 -6.12
N ARG A 89 21.26 8.21 -6.61
CA ARG A 89 21.18 7.60 -7.95
C ARG A 89 20.75 6.14 -7.79
N THR A 90 19.76 5.71 -8.55
CA THR A 90 19.31 4.31 -8.58
C THR A 90 19.74 3.66 -9.89
N ALA A 91 20.36 2.49 -9.82
CA ALA A 91 20.73 1.69 -10.99
C ALA A 91 20.11 0.29 -10.88
N VAL A 92 19.36 -0.08 -11.92
CA VAL A 92 18.78 -1.42 -12.07
C VAL A 92 19.80 -2.34 -12.72
N VAL A 93 20.14 -3.45 -12.07
CA VAL A 93 21.20 -4.38 -12.49
C VAL A 93 20.70 -5.83 -12.44
N SER A 94 21.03 -6.61 -13.45
CA SER A 94 20.64 -8.02 -13.60
C SER A 94 21.78 -9.00 -13.38
N ASP A 95 23.02 -8.52 -13.48
CA ASP A 95 24.23 -9.33 -13.58
C ASP A 95 25.48 -8.52 -13.16
N ALA A 96 26.63 -9.20 -13.16
CA ALA A 96 27.91 -8.60 -12.79
C ALA A 96 28.33 -7.47 -13.75
N GLU A 97 28.05 -7.60 -15.05
CA GLU A 97 28.45 -6.62 -16.06
C GLU A 97 27.69 -5.31 -15.88
N SER A 98 26.37 -5.37 -15.73
CA SER A 98 25.53 -4.21 -15.43
C SER A 98 25.88 -3.56 -14.09
N ALA A 99 26.28 -4.32 -13.07
CA ALA A 99 26.77 -3.79 -11.81
C ALA A 99 28.10 -3.03 -11.95
N LEU A 100 29.04 -3.56 -12.73
CA LEU A 100 30.32 -2.88 -13.02
C LEU A 100 30.09 -1.60 -13.83
N ALA A 101 29.21 -1.65 -14.84
CA ALA A 101 28.84 -0.47 -15.62
C ALA A 101 28.20 0.63 -14.74
N ALA A 102 27.31 0.25 -13.82
CA ALA A 102 26.64 1.19 -12.91
C ALA A 102 27.58 1.89 -11.92
N THR A 103 28.75 1.30 -11.65
CA THR A 103 29.76 1.81 -10.71
C THR A 103 30.96 2.47 -11.39
N ALA A 104 31.07 2.38 -12.72
CA ALA A 104 32.23 2.83 -13.49
C ALA A 104 32.57 4.33 -13.32
N ALA A 105 31.56 5.19 -13.16
CA ALA A 105 31.75 6.63 -13.00
C ALA A 105 32.35 7.01 -11.63
N ALA A 106 32.27 6.13 -10.62
CA ALA A 106 32.71 6.38 -9.25
C ALA A 106 32.23 7.73 -8.67
N ASP A 107 31.01 8.14 -9.03
CA ASP A 107 30.36 9.41 -8.68
C ASP A 107 29.51 9.30 -7.39
N PHE A 108 29.92 8.46 -6.45
CA PHE A 108 29.19 8.14 -5.23
C PHE A 108 30.15 7.89 -4.05
N ASP A 109 29.65 8.09 -2.84
CA ASP A 109 30.38 7.86 -1.59
C ASP A 109 30.09 6.46 -1.02
N LEU A 110 28.85 6.00 -1.16
CA LEU A 110 28.33 4.78 -0.54
C LEU A 110 27.40 4.03 -1.49
N ILE A 111 27.50 2.69 -1.50
CA ILE A 111 26.57 1.81 -2.21
C ILE A 111 25.63 1.15 -1.20
N ILE A 112 24.32 1.20 -1.46
CA ILE A 112 23.31 0.45 -0.70
C ILE A 112 22.53 -0.44 -1.67
N CYS A 113 22.28 -1.68 -1.28
CA CYS A 113 21.54 -2.69 -2.02
C CYS A 113 20.26 -3.07 -1.25
N PRO A 114 19.16 -2.29 -1.36
CA PRO A 114 17.90 -2.60 -0.68
C PRO A 114 17.25 -3.89 -1.16
N TYR A 115 17.42 -4.22 -2.45
CA TYR A 115 16.86 -5.41 -3.06
C TYR A 115 17.72 -5.84 -4.26
N LEU A 116 18.55 -6.86 -4.06
CA LEU A 116 19.47 -7.37 -5.07
C LEU A 116 19.47 -8.90 -5.08
N LYS A 117 19.33 -9.49 -6.26
CA LYS A 117 19.42 -10.95 -6.50
C LYS A 117 20.75 -11.36 -7.13
N ALA A 118 21.36 -10.45 -7.88
CA ALA A 118 22.66 -10.69 -8.50
C ALA A 118 23.77 -10.64 -7.44
N TYR A 119 24.80 -11.45 -7.61
CA TYR A 119 26.02 -11.32 -6.81
C TYR A 119 26.72 -10.00 -7.15
N ILE A 120 27.28 -9.36 -6.13
CA ILE A 120 28.09 -8.15 -6.27
C ILE A 120 29.53 -8.57 -6.59
N PRO A 121 30.11 -8.15 -7.72
CA PRO A 121 31.49 -8.46 -8.05
C PRO A 121 32.49 -7.96 -6.99
N GLU A 122 33.56 -8.71 -6.74
CA GLU A 122 34.64 -8.35 -5.81
C GLU A 122 35.23 -6.97 -6.11
N ALA A 123 35.41 -6.64 -7.39
CA ALA A 123 35.90 -5.34 -7.83
C ALA A 123 35.06 -4.15 -7.34
N ILE A 124 33.81 -4.38 -6.89
CA ILE A 124 32.94 -3.37 -6.30
C ILE A 124 33.12 -3.34 -4.78
N TRP A 125 32.80 -4.43 -4.08
CA TRP A 125 32.75 -4.43 -2.62
C TRP A 125 34.12 -4.39 -1.94
N SER A 126 35.21 -4.73 -2.64
CA SER A 126 36.59 -4.55 -2.16
C SER A 126 37.06 -3.09 -2.24
N ARG A 127 36.41 -2.28 -3.09
CA ARG A 127 36.80 -0.89 -3.37
C ARG A 127 35.91 0.14 -2.67
N TRP A 128 34.61 -0.12 -2.60
CA TRP A 128 33.63 0.80 -2.04
C TRP A 128 32.81 0.12 -0.95
N THR A 129 32.55 0.84 0.14
CA THR A 129 31.59 0.39 1.16
C THR A 129 30.26 0.09 0.50
N THR A 130 29.85 -1.17 0.58
CA THR A 130 28.68 -1.69 -0.10
C THR A 130 27.81 -2.41 0.91
N ILE A 131 26.62 -1.88 1.18
CA ILE A 131 25.73 -2.35 2.22
C ILE A 131 24.56 -3.11 1.62
N VAL A 132 24.38 -4.37 2.00
CA VAL A 132 23.24 -5.21 1.63
C VAL A 132 22.19 -5.14 2.73
N ILE A 133 20.94 -4.91 2.35
CA ILE A 133 19.80 -5.01 3.26
C ILE A 133 19.23 -6.42 3.19
N HIS A 134 19.56 -7.22 4.19
CA HIS A 134 19.10 -8.60 4.33
C HIS A 134 17.78 -8.64 5.13
N PRO A 135 16.69 -9.24 4.60
CA PRO A 135 15.40 -9.34 5.30
C PRO A 135 15.39 -10.44 6.37
N GLY A 136 16.47 -10.56 7.14
CA GLY A 136 16.65 -11.46 8.28
C GLY A 136 17.40 -10.79 9.43
N PRO A 137 17.19 -11.26 10.67
CA PRO A 137 17.92 -10.77 11.85
C PRO A 137 19.40 -11.19 11.77
N PRO A 138 20.29 -10.59 12.59
CA PRO A 138 21.69 -10.95 12.57
C PRO A 138 21.90 -12.46 12.84
N GLY A 139 22.71 -13.09 12.00
CA GLY A 139 22.97 -14.54 12.01
C GLY A 139 22.13 -15.35 11.00
N ASP A 140 21.02 -14.79 10.51
CA ASP A 140 20.28 -15.38 9.38
C ASP A 140 21.01 -15.09 8.07
N ARG A 141 21.15 -16.11 7.22
CA ARG A 141 21.82 -15.99 5.92
C ARG A 141 21.10 -16.79 4.85
N GLY A 142 21.06 -16.24 3.63
CA GLY A 142 20.57 -16.92 2.45
C GLY A 142 19.32 -16.28 1.84
N PRO A 143 19.00 -16.64 0.59
CA PRO A 143 18.10 -15.87 -0.28
C PRO A 143 16.59 -16.09 0.00
N SER A 144 16.22 -16.91 0.98
CA SER A 144 14.83 -17.28 1.30
C SER A 144 14.49 -17.04 2.77
N SER A 145 15.11 -16.04 3.38
CA SER A 145 14.97 -15.68 4.81
C SER A 145 13.53 -15.65 5.31
N LEU A 146 12.67 -14.81 4.71
CA LEU A 146 11.25 -14.69 5.12
C LEU A 146 10.44 -15.96 4.82
N ASP A 147 10.75 -16.67 3.74
CA ASP A 147 10.07 -17.92 3.41
C ASP A 147 10.29 -18.96 4.52
N TRP A 148 11.52 -19.09 5.01
CA TRP A 148 11.85 -19.96 6.13
C TRP A 148 11.20 -19.49 7.44
N ALA A 149 11.26 -18.20 7.74
CA ALA A 149 10.70 -17.65 8.98
C ALA A 149 9.17 -17.91 9.09
N ILE A 150 8.43 -17.67 8.01
CA ILE A 150 6.99 -17.91 7.98
C ILE A 150 6.68 -19.41 7.99
N SER A 151 7.43 -20.22 7.24
CA SER A 151 7.23 -21.68 7.21
C SER A 151 7.46 -22.32 8.58
N ALA A 152 8.46 -21.83 9.33
CA ALA A 152 8.79 -22.31 10.67
C ALA A 152 7.92 -21.69 11.78
N ALA A 153 6.96 -20.82 11.44
CA ALA A 153 6.09 -20.11 12.37
C ALA A 153 6.88 -19.32 13.44
N GLU A 154 7.96 -18.66 13.03
CA GLU A 154 8.72 -17.78 13.92
C GLU A 154 7.82 -16.63 14.39
N SER A 155 7.82 -16.32 15.69
CA SER A 155 7.01 -15.21 16.23
C SER A 155 7.71 -13.85 16.12
N LYS A 156 9.02 -13.85 15.82
CA LYS A 156 9.86 -12.67 15.76
C LYS A 156 10.89 -12.83 14.65
N TRP A 157 11.13 -11.75 13.91
CA TRP A 157 12.15 -11.72 12.85
C TRP A 157 12.87 -10.37 12.83
N GLY A 158 13.60 -10.07 11.76
CA GLY A 158 14.35 -8.82 11.66
C GLY A 158 14.87 -8.49 10.27
N VAL A 159 15.60 -7.38 10.22
CA VAL A 159 16.36 -6.90 9.06
C VAL A 159 17.77 -6.58 9.53
N THR A 160 18.75 -6.86 8.68
CA THR A 160 20.16 -6.57 8.92
C THR A 160 20.74 -5.79 7.75
N ALA A 161 21.40 -4.66 8.03
CA ALA A 161 22.27 -3.99 7.08
C ALA A 161 23.71 -4.48 7.30
N LEU A 162 24.26 -5.17 6.32
CA LEU A 162 25.58 -5.81 6.40
C LEU A 162 26.47 -5.40 5.23
N GLU A 163 27.78 -5.38 5.44
CA GLU A 163 28.71 -5.16 4.33
C GLU A 163 28.78 -6.37 3.41
N ALA A 164 28.84 -6.11 2.10
CA ALA A 164 29.13 -7.15 1.12
C ALA A 164 30.55 -7.71 1.33
N ARG A 165 30.64 -9.04 1.27
CA ARG A 165 31.86 -9.85 1.34
C ARG A 165 31.72 -11.04 0.39
N GLU A 166 32.79 -11.82 0.24
CA GLU A 166 32.75 -13.08 -0.51
C GLU A 166 31.71 -14.06 0.06
N GLU A 167 31.63 -14.16 1.39
CA GLU A 167 30.59 -14.97 2.06
C GLU A 167 29.22 -14.29 1.97
N LEU A 168 28.24 -15.00 1.39
CA LEU A 168 26.86 -14.53 1.27
C LEU A 168 26.24 -14.23 2.64
N ASP A 169 25.75 -13.00 2.81
CA ASP A 169 25.17 -12.47 4.05
C ASP A 169 26.07 -12.67 5.29
N GLY A 170 27.39 -12.77 5.07
CA GLY A 170 28.37 -13.07 6.11
C GLY A 170 29.18 -11.88 6.61
N GLY A 171 29.00 -10.70 6.01
CA GLY A 171 29.83 -9.53 6.32
C GLY A 171 29.48 -8.83 7.64
N PRO A 172 30.33 -7.87 8.06
CA PRO A 172 30.10 -7.06 9.25
C PRO A 172 28.76 -6.34 9.26
N VAL A 173 28.13 -6.26 10.43
CA VAL A 173 26.79 -5.66 10.62
C VAL A 173 26.90 -4.19 10.99
N TRP A 174 26.24 -3.35 10.20
CA TRP A 174 26.14 -1.90 10.42
C TRP A 174 24.96 -1.52 11.29
N ALA A 175 23.80 -2.11 11.01
CA ALA A 175 22.56 -1.83 11.73
C ALA A 175 21.63 -3.04 11.63
N TRP A 176 20.73 -3.18 12.59
CA TRP A 176 19.69 -4.20 12.55
C TRP A 176 18.46 -3.75 13.33
N ARG A 177 17.31 -4.33 13.00
CA ARG A 177 16.05 -4.15 13.72
C ARG A 177 15.34 -5.49 13.82
N THR A 178 14.55 -5.66 14.87
CA THR A 178 13.62 -6.79 15.00
C THR A 178 12.19 -6.31 15.04
N PHE A 179 11.28 -7.16 14.60
CA PHE A 179 9.84 -6.94 14.63
C PHE A 179 9.12 -8.25 14.90
N ASP A 180 7.89 -8.14 15.39
CA ASP A 180 7.02 -9.31 15.59
C ASP A 180 6.47 -9.80 14.25
N LEU A 181 6.48 -11.11 14.06
CA LEU A 181 5.82 -11.75 12.91
C LEU A 181 4.40 -12.11 13.33
N CYS A 182 3.44 -11.37 12.78
CA CYS A 182 2.03 -11.67 12.98
C CYS A 182 1.68 -13.04 12.35
N ASP A 183 1.06 -13.92 13.14
CA ASP A 183 0.54 -15.18 12.63
C ASP A 183 -0.49 -14.94 11.51
N GLY A 184 -0.45 -15.78 10.47
CA GLY A 184 -1.33 -15.67 9.31
C GLY A 184 -1.01 -14.55 8.31
N ALA A 185 0.01 -13.71 8.53
CA ALA A 185 0.39 -12.68 7.55
C ALA A 185 1.11 -13.29 6.32
N PRO A 186 0.71 -12.95 5.08
CA PRO A 186 1.41 -13.39 3.89
C PRO A 186 2.77 -12.69 3.77
N LYS A 187 3.76 -13.39 3.17
CA LYS A 187 5.12 -12.87 2.99
C LYS A 187 5.16 -11.49 2.33
N SER A 188 4.33 -11.28 1.32
CA SER A 188 4.22 -9.99 0.61
C SER A 188 3.81 -8.85 1.56
N ALA A 189 2.88 -9.07 2.48
CA ALA A 189 2.46 -8.07 3.46
C ALA A 189 3.57 -7.79 4.49
N VAL A 190 4.22 -8.84 5.02
CA VAL A 190 5.35 -8.70 5.95
C VAL A 190 6.50 -7.91 5.30
N TYR A 191 6.81 -8.22 4.04
CA TYR A 191 7.85 -7.54 3.27
C TYR A 191 7.54 -6.05 3.06
N ASN A 192 6.30 -5.74 2.66
CA ASN A 192 5.89 -4.37 2.34
C ASN A 192 5.65 -3.49 3.57
N ASP A 193 5.54 -4.06 4.76
CA ASP A 193 5.25 -3.33 5.99
C ASP A 193 6.39 -3.39 7.02
N ALA A 194 6.52 -4.51 7.75
CA ALA A 194 7.48 -4.63 8.86
C ALA A 194 8.93 -4.61 8.39
N VAL A 195 9.25 -5.39 7.35
CA VAL A 195 10.60 -5.43 6.75
C VAL A 195 10.94 -4.08 6.13
N ALA A 196 10.03 -3.50 5.35
CA ALA A 196 10.25 -2.19 4.76
C ALA A 196 10.51 -1.10 5.81
N GLY A 197 9.82 -1.14 6.96
CA GLY A 197 10.03 -0.19 8.05
C GLY A 197 11.40 -0.34 8.69
N ALA A 198 11.71 -1.56 9.13
CA ALA A 198 12.99 -1.93 9.70
C ALA A 198 14.17 -1.61 8.77
N ALA A 199 14.02 -1.85 7.47
CA ALA A 199 15.01 -1.53 6.46
C ALA A 199 15.28 -0.03 6.36
N MET A 200 14.25 0.83 6.39
CA MET A 200 14.45 2.29 6.32
C MET A 200 15.20 2.81 7.54
N GLU A 201 14.89 2.28 8.73
CA GLU A 201 15.64 2.63 9.95
C GLU A 201 17.10 2.19 9.87
N CYS A 202 17.37 0.99 9.34
CA CYS A 202 18.73 0.52 9.14
C CYS A 202 19.49 1.35 8.11
N ILE A 203 18.85 1.74 7.00
CA ILE A 203 19.46 2.58 5.95
C ILE A 203 19.81 3.96 6.50
N GLN A 204 18.92 4.57 7.30
CA GLN A 204 19.21 5.86 7.94
C GLN A 204 20.39 5.75 8.91
N GLU A 205 20.40 4.71 9.76
CA GLU A 205 21.51 4.48 10.68
C GLU A 205 22.84 4.21 9.97
N VAL A 206 22.81 3.53 8.81
CA VAL A 206 23.98 3.30 7.97
C VAL A 206 24.58 4.61 7.49
N VAL A 207 23.77 5.53 6.93
CA VAL A 207 24.31 6.80 6.43
C VAL A 207 24.78 7.71 7.55
N ASP A 208 24.10 7.70 8.70
CA ASP A 208 24.53 8.43 9.89
C ASP A 208 25.89 7.93 10.38
N LYS A 209 26.09 6.60 10.45
CA LYS A 209 27.35 5.97 10.86
C LYS A 209 28.47 6.14 9.84
N PHE A 210 28.15 6.16 8.55
CA PHE A 210 29.13 6.34 7.49
C PHE A 210 29.82 7.71 7.60
N GLY A 211 29.12 8.72 8.11
CA GLY A 211 29.68 10.05 8.36
C GLY A 211 30.56 10.16 9.62
N ILE A 212 30.62 9.13 10.47
CA ILE A 212 31.39 9.14 11.72
C ILE A 212 32.82 8.67 11.46
N ALA A 213 33.80 9.50 11.78
CA ALA A 213 35.21 9.11 11.75
C ALA A 213 35.47 7.92 12.69
N ASP A 214 36.22 6.94 12.22
CA ASP A 214 36.60 5.72 12.97
C ASP A 214 35.43 4.79 13.35
N PHE A 215 34.26 4.93 12.73
CA PHE A 215 33.19 3.93 12.90
C PHE A 215 33.66 2.54 12.43
N ALA A 216 33.45 1.53 13.28
CA ALA A 216 33.71 0.13 12.95
C ALA A 216 32.41 -0.69 13.08
N PRO A 217 32.02 -1.47 12.04
CA PRO A 217 30.85 -2.34 12.10
C PRO A 217 31.09 -3.55 13.03
N LEU A 218 30.01 -4.19 13.46
CA LEU A 218 30.08 -5.37 14.31
C LEU A 218 30.56 -6.59 13.52
N VAL A 219 31.55 -7.30 14.05
CA VAL A 219 32.13 -8.52 13.44
C VAL A 219 31.68 -9.78 14.17
N SER A 220 31.70 -10.91 13.46
CA SER A 220 31.01 -12.19 13.77
C SER A 220 30.95 -12.63 15.24
N GLU A 221 32.01 -12.47 16.03
CA GLU A 221 32.03 -12.87 17.45
C GLU A 221 31.21 -11.96 18.37
N SER A 222 31.00 -10.71 17.95
CA SER A 222 30.31 -9.66 18.72
C SER A 222 28.86 -9.42 18.27
N ILE A 223 28.43 -10.06 17.17
CA ILE A 223 27.10 -9.85 16.60
C ILE A 223 26.03 -10.45 17.54
N PRO A 224 25.05 -9.64 18.01
CA PRO A 224 23.94 -10.14 18.83
C PRO A 224 23.11 -11.19 18.10
N ARG A 225 22.54 -12.15 18.84
CA ARG A 225 21.58 -13.14 18.30
C ARG A 225 20.18 -12.93 18.87
N PRO A 226 19.44 -11.91 18.39
CA PRO A 226 18.13 -11.56 18.96
C PRO A 226 17.03 -12.56 18.58
N VAL A 227 17.27 -13.44 17.61
CA VAL A 227 16.40 -14.53 17.19
C VAL A 227 17.24 -15.81 17.21
N ALA A 228 16.95 -16.71 18.16
CA ALA A 228 17.80 -17.87 18.42
C ALA A 228 17.84 -18.88 17.25
N SER A 229 16.78 -18.91 16.44
CA SER A 229 16.62 -19.77 15.27
C SER A 229 17.32 -19.24 14.00
N ALA A 230 17.84 -18.01 14.03
CA ALA A 230 18.55 -17.38 12.92
C ALA A 230 19.83 -18.14 12.59
N GLN A 231 19.94 -18.60 11.35
CA GLN A 231 21.05 -19.44 10.87
C GLN A 231 21.19 -19.34 9.36
N THR A 232 22.26 -19.90 8.81
CA THR A 232 22.40 -20.08 7.36
C THR A 232 21.41 -21.13 6.87
N ARG A 233 20.56 -20.77 5.91
CA ARG A 233 19.56 -21.66 5.31
C ARG A 233 19.69 -21.68 3.78
N PRO A 234 19.45 -22.83 3.11
CA PRO A 234 19.51 -22.92 1.66
C PRO A 234 18.31 -22.21 1.02
N VAL A 235 18.33 -22.06 -0.31
CA VAL A 235 17.15 -21.68 -1.09
C VAL A 235 16.03 -22.70 -0.82
N ILE A 236 14.86 -22.23 -0.43
CA ILE A 236 13.69 -23.09 -0.24
C ILE A 236 13.15 -23.55 -1.61
N LYS A 237 12.96 -24.87 -1.77
CA LYS A 237 12.50 -25.50 -3.03
C LYS A 237 10.99 -25.73 -2.99
N GLN A 238 10.38 -26.06 -4.12
CA GLN A 238 8.95 -26.42 -4.15
C GLN A 238 8.63 -27.68 -3.31
N ALA A 239 9.57 -28.62 -3.20
CA ALA A 239 9.42 -29.78 -2.33
C ALA A 239 9.27 -29.38 -0.85
N ASP A 240 10.00 -28.36 -0.40
CA ASP A 240 9.94 -27.85 0.98
C ASP A 240 8.64 -27.07 1.26
N ARG A 241 7.97 -26.57 0.20
CA ARG A 241 6.71 -25.81 0.28
C ARG A 241 5.47 -26.68 0.16
N ALA A 242 5.64 -27.94 -0.22
CA ALA A 242 4.53 -28.82 -0.55
C ALA A 242 3.70 -29.13 0.69
N PHE A 243 2.38 -29.15 0.52
CA PHE A 243 1.43 -29.60 1.53
C PHE A 243 0.51 -30.66 0.94
N SER A 244 -0.11 -31.46 1.82
CA SER A 244 -1.24 -32.30 1.45
C SER A 244 -2.53 -31.61 1.86
N TRP A 245 -3.57 -31.67 1.01
CA TRP A 245 -4.89 -31.16 1.38
C TRP A 245 -5.47 -31.84 2.62
N SER A 246 -4.99 -33.04 2.96
CA SER A 246 -5.36 -33.76 4.19
C SER A 246 -4.80 -33.15 5.49
N GLN A 247 -3.95 -32.11 5.40
CA GLN A 247 -3.49 -31.35 6.57
C GLN A 247 -4.57 -30.38 7.04
N ASP A 248 -4.37 -29.79 8.22
CA ASP A 248 -5.24 -28.73 8.74
C ASP A 248 -5.10 -27.44 7.93
N ALA A 249 -6.16 -26.63 7.92
CA ALA A 249 -6.23 -25.37 7.17
C ALA A 249 -5.14 -24.37 7.59
N GLN A 250 -4.77 -24.30 8.87
CA GLN A 250 -3.73 -23.38 9.36
C GLN A 250 -2.37 -23.71 8.75
N SER A 251 -2.00 -24.99 8.71
CA SER A 251 -0.75 -25.44 8.11
C SER A 251 -0.69 -25.18 6.61
N ILE A 252 -1.80 -25.38 5.90
CA ILE A 252 -1.90 -25.09 4.47
C ILE A 252 -1.78 -23.58 4.20
N VAL A 253 -2.52 -22.75 4.94
CA VAL A 253 -2.46 -21.29 4.82
C VAL A 253 -1.05 -20.78 5.11
N ARG A 254 -0.37 -21.30 6.14
CA ARG A 254 1.02 -20.94 6.46
C ARG A 254 1.98 -21.27 5.31
N ALA A 255 1.86 -22.46 4.72
CA ALA A 255 2.67 -22.85 3.56
C ALA A 255 2.46 -21.91 2.36
N ILE A 256 1.21 -21.54 2.08
CA ILE A 256 0.87 -20.61 1.00
C ILE A 256 1.37 -19.20 1.30
N ASN A 257 1.18 -18.71 2.53
CA ASN A 257 1.62 -17.40 2.99
C ASN A 257 3.15 -17.22 2.89
N ALA A 258 3.93 -18.25 3.20
CA ALA A 258 5.39 -18.23 3.03
C ALA A 258 5.84 -18.06 1.56
N ALA A 259 4.98 -18.43 0.61
CA ALA A 259 5.23 -18.31 -0.83
C ALA A 259 4.39 -17.20 -1.50
N ASP A 260 3.59 -16.46 -0.74
CA ASP A 260 2.74 -15.39 -1.26
C ASP A 260 3.59 -14.23 -1.83
N GLY A 261 3.09 -13.57 -2.87
CA GLY A 261 3.85 -12.64 -3.69
C GLY A 261 4.70 -13.37 -4.73
N SER A 262 5.57 -14.28 -4.31
CA SER A 262 6.37 -15.15 -5.17
C SER A 262 7.06 -16.23 -4.33
N PRO A 263 7.24 -17.48 -4.79
CA PRO A 263 6.89 -18.03 -6.11
C PRO A 263 5.52 -18.71 -6.19
N GLY A 264 4.76 -18.73 -5.08
CA GLY A 264 3.57 -19.55 -4.90
C GLY A 264 3.89 -21.01 -4.55
N VAL A 265 2.87 -21.74 -4.12
CA VAL A 265 2.98 -23.17 -3.83
C VAL A 265 2.35 -23.98 -4.97
N ASN A 266 3.13 -24.88 -5.58
CA ASN A 266 2.64 -25.79 -6.61
C ASN A 266 1.79 -26.90 -5.97
N THR A 267 0.52 -27.00 -6.36
CA THR A 267 -0.38 -28.03 -5.87
C THR A 267 -1.33 -28.52 -6.97
N ALA A 268 -1.87 -29.72 -6.79
CA ALA A 268 -2.98 -30.22 -7.59
C ALA A 268 -4.29 -29.69 -6.99
N LEU A 269 -5.14 -29.09 -7.82
CA LEU A 269 -6.41 -28.53 -7.39
C LEU A 269 -7.42 -28.59 -8.55
N GLY A 270 -8.56 -29.26 -8.32
CA GLY A 270 -9.52 -29.54 -9.38
C GLY A 270 -8.91 -30.41 -10.48
N LEU A 271 -9.04 -29.99 -11.74
CA LEU A 271 -8.45 -30.66 -12.90
C LEU A 271 -7.05 -30.15 -13.26
N ASP A 272 -6.49 -29.23 -12.46
CA ASP A 272 -5.29 -28.49 -12.81
C ASP A 272 -4.16 -28.69 -11.78
N ARG A 273 -2.94 -28.41 -12.24
CA ARG A 273 -1.79 -28.19 -11.37
C ARG A 273 -1.40 -26.72 -11.48
N VAL A 274 -1.37 -26.03 -10.35
CA VAL A 274 -1.26 -24.57 -10.29
C VAL A 274 -0.36 -24.12 -9.15
N PHE A 275 0.18 -22.92 -9.25
CA PHE A 275 0.69 -22.17 -8.10
C PHE A 275 -0.45 -21.39 -7.45
N VAL A 276 -0.66 -21.56 -6.14
CA VAL A 276 -1.71 -20.86 -5.38
C VAL A 276 -1.15 -19.73 -4.50
N TYR A 277 -1.98 -18.71 -4.25
CA TYR A 277 -1.70 -17.53 -3.43
C TYR A 277 -3.00 -17.02 -2.80
N ASP A 278 -2.89 -16.01 -1.94
CA ASP A 278 -4.01 -15.30 -1.32
C ASP A 278 -4.91 -16.25 -0.52
N ALA A 279 -4.29 -16.98 0.42
CA ALA A 279 -4.95 -18.02 1.19
C ALA A 279 -5.58 -17.47 2.47
N HIS A 280 -6.84 -17.83 2.73
CA HIS A 280 -7.58 -17.41 3.94
C HIS A 280 -8.26 -18.58 4.61
N LEU A 281 -8.25 -18.59 5.94
CA LEU A 281 -8.98 -19.58 6.73
C LEU A 281 -10.48 -19.34 6.64
N ASP A 282 -11.24 -20.43 6.65
CA ASP A 282 -12.69 -20.39 6.84
C ASP A 282 -13.17 -21.61 7.64
N SER A 283 -14.43 -21.54 8.08
CA SER A 283 -15.07 -22.57 8.89
C SER A 283 -15.04 -23.94 8.23
N HIS A 284 -14.99 -24.98 9.07
CA HIS A 284 -14.99 -26.35 8.62
C HIS A 284 -16.29 -26.73 7.91
N VAL A 285 -16.16 -27.63 6.94
CA VAL A 285 -17.26 -28.25 6.19
C VAL A 285 -16.93 -29.73 6.03
N ASP A 286 -17.93 -30.59 6.22
CA ASP A 286 -17.81 -32.04 6.03
C ASP A 286 -17.70 -32.38 4.54
N ALA A 287 -16.47 -32.46 4.03
CA ALA A 287 -16.16 -32.85 2.66
C ALA A 287 -14.77 -33.47 2.58
N ALA A 288 -14.53 -34.27 1.54
CA ALA A 288 -13.22 -34.89 1.33
C ALA A 288 -12.13 -33.81 1.11
N PRO A 289 -10.96 -33.91 1.76
CA PRO A 289 -9.87 -32.94 1.57
C PRO A 289 -9.47 -32.76 0.11
N GLY A 290 -9.27 -31.51 -0.31
CA GLY A 290 -8.96 -31.12 -1.70
C GLY A 290 -10.18 -30.89 -2.59
N THR A 291 -11.40 -31.15 -2.07
CA THR A 291 -12.65 -30.84 -2.79
C THR A 291 -12.84 -29.33 -2.89
N ILE A 292 -13.08 -28.83 -4.10
CA ILE A 292 -13.51 -27.44 -4.29
C ILE A 292 -15.00 -27.35 -3.96
N LEU A 293 -15.31 -26.62 -2.89
CA LEU A 293 -16.65 -26.52 -2.32
C LEU A 293 -17.47 -25.40 -2.97
N GLU A 294 -16.79 -24.33 -3.39
CA GLU A 294 -17.45 -23.08 -3.75
C GLU A 294 -16.59 -22.27 -4.71
N TYR A 295 -17.24 -21.67 -5.71
CA TYR A 295 -16.68 -20.55 -6.47
C TYR A 295 -17.43 -19.30 -6.03
N HIS A 296 -16.69 -18.32 -5.52
CA HIS A 296 -17.28 -17.07 -5.06
C HIS A 296 -16.46 -15.88 -5.55
N HIS A 297 -17.10 -15.09 -6.41
CA HIS A 297 -16.46 -13.97 -7.11
C HIS A 297 -15.14 -14.41 -7.80
N GLU A 298 -14.01 -14.06 -7.21
CA GLU A 298 -12.66 -14.31 -7.75
C GLU A 298 -11.90 -15.41 -7.01
N ALA A 299 -12.49 -15.96 -5.94
CA ALA A 299 -11.87 -16.93 -5.07
C ALA A 299 -12.61 -18.29 -5.10
N ILE A 300 -11.89 -19.34 -4.72
CA ILE A 300 -12.45 -20.69 -4.55
C ILE A 300 -12.23 -21.17 -3.12
N ARG A 301 -13.22 -21.87 -2.55
CA ARG A 301 -13.09 -22.50 -1.23
C ARG A 301 -12.79 -23.98 -1.36
N VAL A 302 -11.80 -24.46 -0.62
CA VAL A 302 -11.31 -25.84 -0.69
C VAL A 302 -11.40 -26.50 0.69
N ALA A 303 -11.93 -27.72 0.73
CA ALA A 303 -11.94 -28.55 1.92
C ALA A 303 -10.52 -29.01 2.28
N THR A 304 -10.23 -29.11 3.58
CA THR A 304 -8.94 -29.61 4.08
C THR A 304 -9.17 -30.75 5.08
N GLY A 305 -8.10 -31.32 5.66
CA GLY A 305 -8.22 -32.32 6.72
C GLY A 305 -8.95 -31.80 7.96
N ALA A 306 -8.83 -30.50 8.26
CA ALA A 306 -9.58 -29.82 9.31
C ALA A 306 -9.73 -28.32 8.96
N GLY A 307 -10.96 -27.83 8.90
CA GLY A 307 -11.27 -26.48 8.38
C GLY A 307 -11.38 -26.41 6.86
N THR A 308 -11.50 -25.20 6.32
CA THR A 308 -11.47 -24.93 4.88
C THR A 308 -10.53 -23.76 4.58
N VAL A 309 -10.06 -23.69 3.32
CA VAL A 309 -9.16 -22.62 2.86
C VAL A 309 -9.74 -21.97 1.61
N TRP A 310 -9.84 -20.65 1.62
CA TRP A 310 -10.06 -19.85 0.43
C TRP A 310 -8.75 -19.62 -0.31
N ILE A 311 -8.78 -19.72 -1.63
CA ILE A 311 -7.68 -19.36 -2.54
C ILE A 311 -8.17 -18.23 -3.44
N GLY A 312 -7.62 -17.04 -3.26
CA GLY A 312 -7.98 -15.86 -4.05
C GLY A 312 -7.33 -15.80 -5.42
N GLN A 313 -6.12 -16.37 -5.56
CA GLN A 313 -5.32 -16.23 -6.77
C GLN A 313 -4.60 -17.53 -7.14
N ALA A 314 -4.48 -17.76 -8.44
CA ALA A 314 -3.75 -18.90 -8.97
C ALA A 314 -2.93 -18.49 -10.21
N ARG A 315 -1.94 -19.33 -10.55
CA ARG A 315 -1.14 -19.21 -11.76
C ARG A 315 -0.88 -20.61 -12.31
N ARG A 316 -1.00 -20.80 -13.62
CA ARG A 316 -0.66 -22.05 -14.30
C ARG A 316 0.84 -22.38 -14.12
N VAL A 317 1.24 -23.63 -14.35
CA VAL A 317 2.66 -24.02 -14.26
C VAL A 317 3.41 -23.75 -15.57
N ASP A 318 2.69 -23.36 -16.62
CA ASP A 318 3.24 -23.12 -17.96
C ASP A 318 4.19 -21.90 -17.98
N PRO A 319 5.28 -21.93 -18.77
CA PRO A 319 6.13 -20.77 -19.01
C PRO A 319 5.33 -19.56 -19.50
N GLY A 320 5.69 -18.36 -19.03
CA GLY A 320 5.00 -17.12 -19.40
C GLY A 320 3.62 -16.93 -18.76
N SER A 321 3.15 -17.87 -17.92
CA SER A 321 1.92 -17.67 -17.16
C SER A 321 2.09 -16.63 -16.04
N PHE A 322 0.98 -15.98 -15.70
CA PHE A 322 0.91 -14.94 -14.68
C PHE A 322 -0.29 -15.17 -13.76
N LYS A 323 -0.32 -14.44 -12.63
CA LYS A 323 -1.37 -14.62 -11.61
C LYS A 323 -2.70 -14.05 -12.08
N LEU A 324 -3.77 -14.76 -11.79
CA LEU A 324 -5.15 -14.38 -12.05
C LEU A 324 -6.04 -14.79 -10.87
N PRO A 325 -7.27 -14.23 -10.75
CA PRO A 325 -8.31 -14.80 -9.91
C PRO A 325 -8.37 -16.32 -10.00
N ALA A 326 -8.45 -17.00 -8.86
CA ALA A 326 -8.42 -18.46 -8.84
C ALA A 326 -9.57 -19.08 -9.67
N THR A 327 -10.73 -18.42 -9.68
CA THR A 327 -11.90 -18.83 -10.47
C THR A 327 -11.68 -18.77 -11.98
N ALA A 328 -10.72 -17.96 -12.46
CA ALA A 328 -10.37 -17.87 -13.88
C ALA A 328 -9.32 -18.91 -14.31
N VAL A 329 -8.66 -19.58 -13.36
CA VAL A 329 -7.54 -20.49 -13.64
C VAL A 329 -7.90 -21.95 -13.34
N VAL A 330 -8.55 -22.20 -12.21
CA VAL A 330 -8.78 -23.55 -11.69
C VAL A 330 -10.11 -24.07 -12.22
N ARG A 331 -10.06 -25.20 -12.94
CA ARG A 331 -11.25 -25.91 -13.43
C ARG A 331 -11.68 -26.96 -12.40
N PRO A 332 -12.96 -27.01 -12.01
CA PRO A 332 -13.42 -27.98 -11.04
C PRO A 332 -13.54 -29.36 -11.70
N GLY A 333 -13.23 -30.43 -10.96
CA GLY A 333 -13.37 -31.81 -11.44
C GLY A 333 -14.82 -32.33 -11.41
N THR A 334 -15.68 -31.64 -10.68
CA THR A 334 -17.10 -31.93 -10.51
C THR A 334 -17.89 -30.63 -10.59
N PHE A 335 -19.22 -30.71 -10.63
CA PHE A 335 -20.04 -29.51 -10.46
C PHE A 335 -19.79 -28.88 -9.08
N VAL A 336 -19.63 -27.55 -9.04
CA VAL A 336 -19.43 -26.77 -7.82
C VAL A 336 -20.42 -25.62 -7.81
N PRO A 337 -21.21 -25.43 -6.73
CA PRO A 337 -22.17 -24.34 -6.67
C PRO A 337 -21.48 -22.97 -6.65
N GLN A 338 -22.11 -22.02 -7.33
CA GLN A 338 -21.87 -20.60 -7.15
C GLN A 338 -22.84 -20.13 -6.05
N VAL A 339 -22.33 -19.65 -4.92
CA VAL A 339 -23.19 -19.09 -3.87
C VAL A 339 -23.07 -17.57 -3.84
N GLN A 340 -24.08 -16.90 -3.28
CA GLN A 340 -24.14 -15.44 -3.27
C GLN A 340 -23.59 -14.80 -1.99
N VAL A 341 -23.49 -15.56 -0.90
CA VAL A 341 -22.99 -15.07 0.39
C VAL A 341 -21.77 -15.90 0.78
N SER A 342 -20.63 -15.23 0.92
CA SER A 342 -19.36 -15.85 1.31
C SER A 342 -18.69 -15.04 2.41
N ARG A 343 -17.81 -15.73 3.15
CA ARG A 343 -16.93 -15.14 4.14
C ARG A 343 -15.56 -14.77 3.57
N TYR A 344 -15.36 -14.91 2.25
CA TYR A 344 -14.11 -14.49 1.62
C TYR A 344 -13.84 -12.99 1.87
N PRO A 345 -12.67 -12.62 2.42
CA PRO A 345 -12.36 -11.23 2.70
C PRO A 345 -12.18 -10.45 1.39
N GLY A 346 -13.16 -9.61 1.07
CA GLY A 346 -13.16 -8.80 -0.16
C GLY A 346 -13.56 -7.36 0.09
N ILE A 347 -14.80 -7.12 0.50
CA ILE A 347 -15.30 -5.80 0.88
C ILE A 347 -16.07 -5.99 2.18
N ASP A 348 -15.71 -5.24 3.21
CA ASP A 348 -16.36 -5.30 4.51
C ASP A 348 -17.00 -3.95 4.85
N TYR A 349 -18.04 -4.01 5.69
CA TYR A 349 -18.59 -2.80 6.30
C TYR A 349 -18.93 -3.04 7.75
N ARG A 350 -18.50 -2.10 8.59
CA ARG A 350 -18.85 -2.03 10.00
C ARG A 350 -19.42 -0.66 10.34
N ARG A 351 -20.39 -0.60 11.25
CA ARG A 351 -20.93 0.64 11.80
C ARG A 351 -20.48 0.83 13.24
N ASP A 352 -20.15 2.07 13.59
CA ASP A 352 -19.94 2.53 14.97
C ASP A 352 -20.69 3.86 15.16
N GLY A 353 -21.86 3.80 15.80
CA GLY A 353 -22.75 4.96 15.94
C GLY A 353 -23.09 5.61 14.59
N ASP A 354 -22.65 6.86 14.42
CA ASP A 354 -22.87 7.66 13.21
C ASP A 354 -21.77 7.49 12.14
N ILE A 355 -20.80 6.59 12.36
CA ILE A 355 -19.67 6.36 11.47
C ILE A 355 -19.82 4.98 10.81
N GLY A 356 -19.86 4.96 9.48
CA GLY A 356 -19.70 3.76 8.68
C GLY A 356 -18.23 3.57 8.30
N TYR A 357 -17.72 2.35 8.39
CA TYR A 357 -16.38 1.96 7.93
C TYR A 357 -16.58 0.98 6.79
N LEU A 358 -16.06 1.32 5.61
CA LEU A 358 -16.05 0.45 4.44
C LEU A 358 -14.60 0.17 4.08
N SER A 359 -14.21 -1.09 4.08
CA SER A 359 -12.88 -1.53 3.68
C SER A 359 -12.98 -2.39 2.42
N PHE A 360 -11.97 -2.31 1.56
CA PHE A 360 -11.86 -3.17 0.39
C PHE A 360 -10.46 -3.75 0.26
N ARG A 361 -10.40 -4.99 -0.21
CA ARG A 361 -9.17 -5.72 -0.47
C ARG A 361 -9.09 -6.06 -1.94
N CYS A 362 -8.01 -5.59 -2.57
CA CYS A 362 -7.62 -5.98 -3.91
C CYS A 362 -6.23 -6.59 -3.82
N TYR A 363 -6.07 -7.86 -4.21
CA TYR A 363 -4.76 -8.51 -4.19
C TYR A 363 -3.75 -7.71 -5.04
N ASN A 364 -2.59 -7.39 -4.47
CA ASN A 364 -1.59 -6.47 -5.05
C ASN A 364 -2.13 -5.07 -5.42
N GLY A 365 -3.26 -4.65 -4.85
CA GLY A 365 -3.94 -3.39 -5.17
C GLY A 365 -4.56 -3.35 -6.58
N ALA A 366 -4.59 -4.46 -7.33
CA ALA A 366 -5.11 -4.49 -8.69
C ALA A 366 -6.64 -4.66 -8.68
N MET A 367 -7.38 -3.69 -9.22
CA MET A 367 -8.84 -3.62 -9.13
C MET A 367 -9.49 -4.10 -10.44
N SER A 368 -10.04 -5.31 -10.46
CA SER A 368 -10.71 -5.84 -11.66
C SER A 368 -12.04 -5.13 -11.94
N THR A 369 -12.55 -5.22 -13.17
CA THR A 369 -13.89 -4.69 -13.52
C THR A 369 -14.97 -5.20 -12.56
N ALA A 370 -14.95 -6.50 -12.24
CA ALA A 370 -15.91 -7.12 -11.35
C ALA A 370 -15.77 -6.61 -9.90
N GLN A 371 -14.54 -6.44 -9.40
CA GLN A 371 -14.29 -5.86 -8.07
C GLN A 371 -14.81 -4.44 -7.95
N CYS A 372 -14.51 -3.60 -8.95
CA CYS A 372 -14.93 -2.21 -8.96
C CYS A 372 -16.45 -2.06 -8.95
N ARG A 373 -17.17 -2.91 -9.70
CA ARG A 373 -18.64 -2.95 -9.69
C ARG A 373 -19.17 -3.32 -8.30
N ARG A 374 -18.64 -4.38 -7.67
CA ARG A 374 -19.03 -4.77 -6.30
C ARG A 374 -18.74 -3.66 -5.28
N LEU A 375 -17.59 -2.99 -5.41
CA LEU A 375 -17.23 -1.87 -4.56
C LEU A 375 -18.18 -0.69 -4.75
N THR A 376 -18.53 -0.36 -6.00
CA THR A 376 -19.52 0.68 -6.31
C THR A 376 -20.87 0.35 -5.68
N ASP A 377 -21.37 -0.88 -5.84
CA ASP A 377 -22.65 -1.31 -5.27
C ASP A 377 -22.63 -1.24 -3.73
N ARG A 378 -21.53 -1.69 -3.11
CA ARG A 378 -21.38 -1.62 -1.65
C ARG A 378 -21.26 -0.19 -1.13
N LEU A 379 -20.58 0.67 -1.88
CA LEU A 379 -20.43 2.08 -1.56
C LEU A 379 -21.78 2.81 -1.64
N ARG A 380 -22.56 2.58 -2.71
CA ARG A 380 -23.94 3.08 -2.83
C ARG A 380 -24.82 2.64 -1.68
N TRP A 381 -24.77 1.36 -1.33
CA TRP A 381 -25.49 0.83 -0.18
C TRP A 381 -25.08 1.53 1.12
N ALA A 382 -23.77 1.72 1.35
CA ALA A 382 -23.26 2.36 2.56
C ALA A 382 -23.62 3.85 2.64
N VAL A 383 -23.58 4.56 1.50
CA VAL A 383 -24.00 5.96 1.37
C VAL A 383 -25.49 6.12 1.64
N GLY A 384 -26.32 5.14 1.27
CA GLY A 384 -27.76 5.13 1.54
C GLY A 384 -28.16 4.85 3.00
N LEU A 385 -27.20 4.54 3.87
CA LEU A 385 -27.45 4.39 5.32
C LEU A 385 -27.54 5.75 6.02
N ASP A 386 -28.08 5.75 7.23
CA ASP A 386 -28.28 6.94 8.06
C ASP A 386 -27.02 7.45 8.77
N THR A 387 -25.85 6.84 8.51
CA THR A 387 -24.55 7.31 9.02
C THR A 387 -24.23 8.71 8.51
N LYS A 388 -23.40 9.44 9.26
CA LYS A 388 -23.04 10.83 8.99
C LYS A 388 -21.66 10.97 8.36
N VAL A 389 -20.78 10.00 8.63
CA VAL A 389 -19.42 9.91 8.11
C VAL A 389 -19.19 8.50 7.56
N LEU A 390 -18.59 8.41 6.38
CA LEU A 390 -18.13 7.16 5.79
C LEU A 390 -16.60 7.15 5.72
N VAL A 391 -15.97 6.21 6.41
CA VAL A 391 -14.54 5.97 6.36
C VAL A 391 -14.24 4.88 5.33
N LEU A 392 -13.48 5.23 4.30
CA LEU A 392 -13.04 4.33 3.23
C LEU A 392 -11.56 3.95 3.41
N THR A 393 -11.29 2.65 3.52
CA THR A 393 -9.94 2.11 3.70
C THR A 393 -9.65 0.99 2.69
N GLY A 394 -8.38 0.79 2.38
CA GLY A 394 -7.92 -0.38 1.62
C GLY A 394 -7.37 -1.47 2.54
N ASP A 395 -6.67 -2.43 1.95
CA ASP A 395 -5.89 -3.42 2.70
C ASP A 395 -4.58 -2.79 3.23
N TYR A 396 -4.00 -3.35 4.28
CA TYR A 396 -2.73 -2.89 4.86
C TYR A 396 -1.52 -3.39 4.08
N GLY A 397 -1.67 -4.48 3.29
CA GLY A 397 -0.66 -4.95 2.34
C GLY A 397 -0.49 -4.04 1.10
N GLY A 398 -1.47 -3.18 0.83
CA GLY A 398 -1.49 -2.22 -0.28
C GLY A 398 -2.89 -1.63 -0.44
N PHE A 399 -2.99 -0.34 -0.77
CA PHE A 399 -4.28 0.32 -0.94
C PHE A 399 -4.91 0.00 -2.30
N SER A 400 -4.34 0.55 -3.38
CA SER A 400 -4.78 0.31 -4.76
C SER A 400 -3.71 0.77 -5.75
N ASN A 401 -3.56 0.05 -6.86
CA ASN A 401 -2.71 0.37 -7.99
C ASN A 401 -3.53 0.66 -9.27
N GLY A 402 -4.85 0.81 -9.14
CA GLY A 402 -5.77 1.06 -10.26
C GLY A 402 -6.20 -0.22 -10.99
N ILE A 403 -6.34 -0.12 -12.32
CA ILE A 403 -6.85 -1.19 -13.19
C ILE A 403 -6.09 -2.51 -13.06
N HIS A 404 -6.78 -3.63 -13.26
CA HIS A 404 -6.19 -4.96 -13.10
C HIS A 404 -5.50 -5.45 -14.38
N LEU A 405 -4.25 -5.04 -14.59
CA LEU A 405 -3.48 -5.33 -15.80
C LEU A 405 -3.43 -6.83 -16.16
N ASN A 406 -3.33 -7.74 -15.18
CA ASN A 406 -3.33 -9.18 -15.47
C ASN A 406 -4.68 -9.68 -16.02
N VAL A 407 -5.81 -9.22 -15.47
CA VAL A 407 -7.15 -9.61 -15.95
C VAL A 407 -7.37 -9.04 -17.35
N ILE A 408 -6.94 -7.79 -17.57
CA ILE A 408 -6.96 -7.16 -18.90
C ILE A 408 -6.13 -7.97 -19.90
N GLU A 409 -4.90 -8.35 -19.55
CA GLU A 409 -4.00 -9.09 -20.45
C GLU A 409 -4.53 -10.49 -20.78
N ALA A 410 -5.22 -11.14 -19.83
CA ALA A 410 -5.83 -12.46 -20.02
C ALA A 410 -7.14 -12.43 -20.82
N ALA A 411 -7.77 -11.26 -20.98
CA ALA A 411 -9.03 -11.13 -21.70
C ALA A 411 -8.86 -11.38 -23.20
N ALA A 412 -9.88 -11.95 -23.84
CA ALA A 412 -9.90 -12.13 -25.29
C ALA A 412 -9.93 -10.79 -26.04
N ASP A 413 -10.64 -9.80 -25.50
CA ASP A 413 -10.61 -8.39 -25.93
C ASP A 413 -10.00 -7.53 -24.82
N GLN A 414 -8.69 -7.34 -24.91
CA GLN A 414 -7.90 -6.65 -23.89
C GLN A 414 -8.21 -5.15 -23.85
N ALA A 415 -8.46 -4.52 -25.01
CA ALA A 415 -8.84 -3.10 -25.06
C ALA A 415 -10.25 -2.90 -24.49
N GLY A 416 -11.20 -3.79 -24.82
CA GLY A 416 -12.54 -3.78 -24.26
C GLY A 416 -12.59 -4.03 -22.75
N GLU A 417 -11.77 -4.95 -22.24
CA GLU A 417 -11.66 -5.17 -20.78
C GLU A 417 -11.01 -3.97 -20.09
N ALA A 418 -9.95 -3.39 -20.65
CA ALA A 418 -9.34 -2.17 -20.10
C ALA A 418 -10.35 -1.01 -20.03
N TRP A 419 -11.14 -0.83 -21.08
CA TRP A 419 -12.21 0.17 -21.15
C TRP A 419 -13.33 -0.09 -20.14
N SER A 420 -13.71 -1.36 -19.95
CA SER A 420 -14.69 -1.74 -18.95
C SER A 420 -14.18 -1.51 -17.54
N ASN A 421 -12.90 -1.78 -17.30
CA ASN A 421 -12.26 -1.64 -16.00
C ASN A 421 -12.16 -0.16 -15.60
N ILE A 422 -11.71 0.73 -16.50
CA ILE A 422 -11.57 2.16 -16.17
C ILE A 422 -12.92 2.82 -15.86
N LYS A 423 -13.97 2.50 -16.65
CA LYS A 423 -15.33 2.98 -16.35
C LYS A 423 -15.84 2.46 -15.00
N ALA A 424 -15.48 1.22 -14.64
CA ALA A 424 -15.88 0.67 -13.36
C ALA A 424 -15.15 1.34 -12.18
N ILE A 425 -13.88 1.72 -12.32
CA ILE A 425 -13.18 2.52 -11.30
C ILE A 425 -13.76 3.94 -11.22
N ASN A 426 -14.07 4.56 -12.37
CA ASN A 426 -14.73 5.87 -12.38
C ASN A 426 -16.09 5.87 -11.69
N ALA A 427 -16.84 4.76 -11.75
CA ALA A 427 -18.06 4.62 -10.98
C ALA A 427 -17.79 4.73 -9.47
N VAL A 428 -16.73 4.08 -8.95
CA VAL A 428 -16.32 4.22 -7.55
C VAL A 428 -15.91 5.67 -7.25
N ALA A 429 -15.10 6.30 -8.11
CA ALA A 429 -14.65 7.68 -7.94
C ALA A 429 -15.84 8.67 -7.91
N ASN A 430 -16.83 8.46 -8.79
CA ASN A 430 -18.05 9.26 -8.83
C ASN A 430 -18.87 9.13 -7.54
N GLU A 431 -19.02 7.92 -6.98
CA GLU A 431 -19.74 7.74 -5.70
C GLU A 431 -19.04 8.48 -4.55
N ILE A 432 -17.69 8.51 -4.54
CA ILE A 432 -16.93 9.26 -3.52
C ILE A 432 -17.12 10.78 -3.69
N VAL A 433 -16.90 11.29 -4.91
CA VAL A 433 -16.93 12.74 -5.21
C VAL A 433 -18.33 13.32 -5.05
N ASN A 434 -19.36 12.59 -5.49
CA ASN A 434 -20.75 13.07 -5.49
C ASN A 434 -21.52 12.73 -4.19
N CYS A 435 -20.91 12.05 -3.22
CA CYS A 435 -21.56 11.80 -1.92
C CYS A 435 -21.79 13.11 -1.17
N THR A 436 -23.05 13.57 -1.06
CA THR A 436 -23.41 14.83 -0.38
C THR A 436 -24.32 14.64 0.84
N ASP A 437 -24.55 13.39 1.24
CA ASP A 437 -25.33 13.02 2.43
C ASP A 437 -24.43 12.69 3.63
N GLN A 438 -23.22 12.19 3.35
CA GLN A 438 -22.21 11.83 4.35
C GLN A 438 -20.89 12.54 4.03
N ILE A 439 -20.07 12.76 5.06
CA ILE A 439 -18.68 13.16 4.85
C ILE A 439 -17.85 11.92 4.59
N VAL A 440 -17.10 11.90 3.50
CA VAL A 440 -16.22 10.77 3.15
C VAL A 440 -14.81 11.05 3.65
N VAL A 441 -14.29 10.15 4.49
CA VAL A 441 -12.89 10.12 4.94
C VAL A 441 -12.21 8.95 4.24
N ALA A 442 -11.33 9.18 3.27
CA ALA A 442 -10.56 8.12 2.65
C ALA A 442 -9.15 8.06 3.23
N ALA A 443 -8.58 6.86 3.34
CA ALA A 443 -7.26 6.69 3.93
C ALA A 443 -6.38 5.72 3.16
N PHE A 444 -5.16 6.17 2.83
CA PHE A 444 -4.12 5.28 2.32
C PHE A 444 -3.58 4.40 3.46
N THR A 445 -4.10 3.18 3.55
CA THR A 445 -3.63 2.12 4.47
C THR A 445 -2.33 1.46 4.03
N GLY A 446 -2.01 1.54 2.74
CA GLY A 446 -0.79 1.00 2.14
C GLY A 446 -0.38 1.79 0.91
N ASN A 447 0.65 1.32 0.21
CA ASN A 447 1.12 1.96 -1.01
C ASN A 447 0.02 2.04 -2.06
N ALA A 448 0.08 3.10 -2.87
CA ALA A 448 -0.83 3.29 -3.98
C ALA A 448 -0.12 3.78 -5.24
N GLY A 449 -0.65 3.41 -6.39
CA GLY A 449 -0.13 3.79 -7.70
C GLY A 449 -1.24 4.13 -8.69
N ALA A 450 -0.91 4.97 -9.67
CA ALA A 450 -1.80 5.38 -10.75
C ALA A 450 -3.20 5.79 -10.22
N GLY A 451 -4.27 5.18 -10.75
CA GLY A 451 -5.66 5.43 -10.35
C GLY A 451 -5.94 5.16 -8.88
N GLY A 452 -5.17 4.27 -8.24
CA GLY A 452 -5.27 4.04 -6.80
C GLY A 452 -4.84 5.24 -5.95
N VAL A 453 -3.97 6.12 -6.48
CA VAL A 453 -3.66 7.40 -5.81
C VAL A 453 -4.78 8.42 -6.03
N MET A 454 -5.38 8.45 -7.21
CA MET A 454 -6.38 9.46 -7.57
C MET A 454 -7.75 9.18 -6.94
N LEU A 455 -8.13 7.91 -6.82
CA LEU A 455 -9.42 7.48 -6.27
C LEU A 455 -9.79 8.14 -4.93
N PRO A 456 -8.94 8.12 -3.88
CA PRO A 456 -9.30 8.74 -2.60
C PRO A 456 -9.29 10.27 -2.62
N LEU A 457 -8.70 10.92 -3.64
CA LEU A 457 -8.63 12.39 -3.69
C LEU A 457 -10.01 13.06 -3.79
N GLY A 458 -11.02 12.32 -4.24
CA GLY A 458 -12.41 12.77 -4.24
C GLY A 458 -13.05 12.88 -2.86
N ALA A 459 -12.46 12.28 -1.83
CA ALA A 459 -12.97 12.31 -0.47
C ALA A 459 -12.86 13.72 0.15
N ASP A 460 -13.66 13.97 1.19
CA ASP A 460 -13.68 15.25 1.89
C ASP A 460 -12.46 15.42 2.81
N ILE A 461 -11.94 14.31 3.34
CA ILE A 461 -10.68 14.23 4.08
C ILE A 461 -9.89 13.03 3.56
N VAL A 462 -8.61 13.24 3.25
CA VAL A 462 -7.67 12.20 2.86
C VAL A 462 -6.59 12.04 3.93
N GLY A 463 -6.68 10.95 4.67
CA GLY A 463 -5.65 10.52 5.62
C GLY A 463 -4.66 9.55 4.97
N ALA A 464 -3.54 9.31 5.63
CA ALA A 464 -2.60 8.29 5.19
C ALA A 464 -1.74 7.75 6.33
N ARG A 465 -1.40 6.46 6.25
CA ARG A 465 -0.54 5.78 7.20
C ARG A 465 0.90 6.24 7.03
N ALA A 466 1.61 6.45 8.14
CA ALA A 466 3.02 6.82 8.08
C ALA A 466 3.83 5.76 7.31
N GLY A 467 4.72 6.23 6.45
CA GLY A 467 5.53 5.38 5.58
C GLY A 467 4.87 5.02 4.25
N VAL A 468 3.61 5.34 3.95
CA VAL A 468 3.07 5.09 2.60
C VAL A 468 3.89 5.79 1.50
N VAL A 469 4.06 5.11 0.37
CA VAL A 469 4.63 5.65 -0.88
C VAL A 469 3.54 5.69 -1.95
N LEU A 470 3.48 6.81 -2.66
CA LEU A 470 2.52 7.06 -3.73
C LEU A 470 3.25 7.19 -5.08
N ASN A 471 2.70 6.57 -6.12
CA ASN A 471 3.12 6.75 -7.51
C ASN A 471 1.98 7.44 -8.30
N PRO A 472 1.83 8.78 -8.20
CA PRO A 472 0.67 9.53 -8.71
C PRO A 472 0.76 9.81 -10.23
N HIS A 473 0.98 8.79 -11.05
CA HIS A 473 1.17 8.95 -12.48
C HIS A 473 0.73 7.72 -13.29
N TYR A 474 0.53 7.94 -14.60
CA TYR A 474 0.03 6.94 -15.54
C TYR A 474 0.92 6.79 -16.79
N ALA A 475 1.73 7.81 -17.11
CA ALA A 475 2.45 7.90 -18.38
C ALA A 475 3.46 6.75 -18.59
N THR A 476 4.04 6.22 -17.51
CA THR A 476 4.92 5.03 -17.55
C THR A 476 4.21 3.78 -18.05
N MET A 477 2.88 3.71 -17.91
CA MET A 477 2.02 2.65 -18.47
C MET A 477 1.38 3.07 -19.81
N GLY A 478 1.68 4.26 -20.34
CA GLY A 478 1.13 4.72 -21.62
C GLY A 478 -0.34 5.11 -21.54
N LEU A 479 -0.77 5.62 -20.38
CA LEU A 479 -2.14 6.06 -20.12
C LEU A 479 -2.15 7.54 -19.74
N PHE A 480 -3.19 8.26 -20.13
CA PHE A 480 -3.50 9.61 -19.65
C PHE A 480 -3.88 9.61 -18.16
N GLY A 481 -4.74 8.66 -17.76
CA GLY A 481 -5.32 8.55 -16.43
C GLY A 481 -6.83 8.81 -16.42
N SER A 482 -7.53 8.35 -15.39
CA SER A 482 -8.92 8.77 -15.15
C SER A 482 -9.18 8.93 -13.65
N GLU A 483 -10.26 8.35 -13.10
CA GLU A 483 -10.63 8.49 -11.69
C GLU A 483 -10.94 9.94 -11.28
N LEU A 484 -11.37 10.76 -12.24
CA LEU A 484 -11.67 12.18 -12.03
C LEU A 484 -10.44 12.97 -11.58
N HIS A 485 -9.25 12.52 -11.98
CA HIS A 485 -7.99 13.15 -11.56
C HIS A 485 -7.86 14.58 -12.08
N THR A 486 -8.41 14.91 -13.25
CA THR A 486 -8.39 16.28 -13.80
C THR A 486 -9.29 17.23 -13.01
N TYR A 487 -10.25 16.71 -12.24
CA TYR A 487 -11.08 17.46 -11.30
C TYR A 487 -10.44 17.54 -9.91
N THR A 488 -10.03 16.39 -9.36
CA THR A 488 -9.65 16.27 -7.95
C THR A 488 -8.19 16.64 -7.66
N LEU A 489 -7.24 16.27 -8.54
CA LEU A 489 -5.82 16.49 -8.28
C LEU A 489 -5.45 17.98 -8.32
N PRO A 490 -5.81 18.78 -9.36
CA PRO A 490 -5.55 20.22 -9.36
C PRO A 490 -6.24 20.95 -8.21
N ALA A 491 -7.44 20.52 -7.80
CA ALA A 491 -8.15 21.11 -6.65
C ALA A 491 -7.38 20.93 -5.32
N ARG A 492 -6.59 19.86 -5.18
CA ARG A 492 -5.78 19.59 -3.99
C ARG A 492 -4.41 20.27 -4.02
N VAL A 493 -3.66 20.09 -5.11
CA VAL A 493 -2.23 20.48 -5.18
C VAL A 493 -1.97 21.69 -6.07
N GLY A 494 -2.97 22.16 -6.80
CA GLY A 494 -2.84 23.20 -7.84
C GLY A 494 -2.32 22.64 -9.17
N GLU A 495 -2.67 23.35 -10.25
CA GLU A 495 -2.39 22.96 -11.65
C GLU A 495 -0.91 22.63 -11.95
N TYR A 496 0.00 23.43 -11.41
CA TYR A 496 1.43 23.22 -11.64
C TYR A 496 1.91 21.90 -11.03
N GLN A 497 1.57 21.63 -9.76
CA GLN A 497 1.98 20.41 -9.10
C GLN A 497 1.27 19.19 -9.69
N ALA A 498 -0.01 19.31 -10.03
CA ALA A 498 -0.76 18.23 -10.69
C ALA A 498 -0.07 17.78 -11.99
N ARG A 499 0.28 18.72 -12.88
CA ARG A 499 1.03 18.41 -14.11
C ARG A 499 2.39 17.80 -13.82
N ARG A 500 3.12 18.36 -12.85
CA ARG A 500 4.46 17.90 -12.49
C ARG A 500 4.47 16.45 -12.00
N LEU A 501 3.54 16.09 -11.11
CA LEU A 501 3.37 14.72 -10.61
C LEU A 501 3.08 13.73 -11.76
N LEU A 502 2.15 14.10 -12.65
CA LEU A 502 1.76 13.26 -13.79
C LEU A 502 2.86 13.11 -14.85
N SER A 503 3.72 14.12 -15.04
CA SER A 503 4.75 14.11 -16.08
C SER A 503 6.09 13.55 -15.61
N GLU A 504 6.56 13.92 -14.41
CA GLU A 504 7.88 13.49 -13.90
C GLU A 504 7.90 12.01 -13.50
N CYS A 505 6.73 11.45 -13.21
CA CYS A 505 6.53 10.04 -12.85
C CYS A 505 7.46 9.57 -11.72
N GLN A 506 7.71 10.45 -10.75
CA GLN A 506 8.50 10.11 -9.58
C GLN A 506 7.60 9.63 -8.45
N PRO A 507 8.02 8.61 -7.68
CA PRO A 507 7.35 8.28 -6.44
C PRO A 507 7.47 9.46 -5.46
N ILE A 508 6.47 9.62 -4.60
CA ILE A 508 6.50 10.59 -3.51
C ILE A 508 6.23 9.89 -2.18
N SER A 509 6.88 10.39 -1.13
CA SER A 509 6.59 9.99 0.24
C SER A 509 5.28 10.60 0.70
N ILE A 510 4.72 10.04 1.77
CA ILE A 510 3.54 10.64 2.38
C ILE A 510 3.82 11.99 3.04
N THR A 511 5.06 12.23 3.49
CA THR A 511 5.50 13.53 4.00
C THR A 511 5.44 14.59 2.91
N HIS A 512 5.99 14.31 1.73
CA HIS A 512 5.91 15.20 0.57
C HIS A 512 4.45 15.41 0.13
N ALA A 513 3.66 14.33 0.06
CA ALA A 513 2.23 14.42 -0.26
C ALA A 513 1.49 15.39 0.69
N ARG A 514 1.81 15.36 1.99
CA ARG A 514 1.22 16.28 2.98
C ARG A 514 1.67 17.72 2.80
N GLN A 515 2.93 17.94 2.41
CA GLN A 515 3.49 19.27 2.18
C GLN A 515 2.86 19.98 0.98
N ILE A 516 2.56 19.24 -0.09
CA ILE A 516 1.93 19.80 -1.30
C ILE A 516 0.40 19.86 -1.23
N GLY A 517 -0.21 19.34 -0.17
CA GLY A 517 -1.67 19.34 0.03
C GLY A 517 -2.40 18.18 -0.63
N LEU A 518 -1.69 17.15 -1.09
CA LEU A 518 -2.30 15.95 -1.67
C LEU A 518 -3.08 15.15 -0.61
N VAL A 519 -2.52 15.06 0.61
CA VAL A 519 -3.17 14.45 1.78
C VAL A 519 -3.33 15.46 2.91
N ASP A 520 -4.37 15.30 3.71
CA ASP A 520 -4.78 16.23 4.77
C ASP A 520 -4.11 15.93 6.12
N ALA A 521 -3.82 14.65 6.40
CA ALA A 521 -3.20 14.23 7.64
C ALA A 521 -2.42 12.90 7.51
N ILE A 522 -1.39 12.73 8.35
CA ILE A 522 -0.60 11.51 8.44
C ILE A 522 -0.85 10.89 9.82
N GLY A 523 -1.28 9.62 9.83
CA GLY A 523 -1.52 8.85 11.04
C GLY A 523 -0.34 7.93 11.41
N PRO A 524 -0.43 7.23 12.56
CA PRO A 524 0.58 6.27 13.00
C PRO A 524 0.88 5.18 11.97
N ARG A 525 2.08 4.58 12.03
CA ARG A 525 2.46 3.46 11.14
C ARG A 525 1.75 2.16 11.52
N ASP A 526 1.62 1.89 12.82
CA ASP A 526 0.98 0.66 13.31
C ASP A 526 -0.49 0.60 12.86
N PRO A 527 -0.95 -0.50 12.24
CA PRO A 527 -2.32 -0.63 11.75
C PRO A 527 -3.40 -0.39 12.82
N ILE A 528 -3.24 -0.92 14.03
CA ILE A 528 -4.25 -0.80 15.10
C ILE A 528 -4.35 0.66 15.56
N LEU A 529 -3.20 1.30 15.78
CA LEU A 529 -3.16 2.72 16.12
C LEU A 529 -3.68 3.61 14.99
N PHE A 530 -3.48 3.20 13.74
CA PHE A 530 -3.99 3.91 12.56
C PHE A 530 -5.53 3.86 12.49
N GLU A 531 -6.16 2.70 12.75
CA GLU A 531 -7.62 2.58 12.81
C GLU A 531 -8.22 3.45 13.91
N ALA A 532 -7.63 3.41 15.11
CA ALA A 532 -8.06 4.25 16.23
C ALA A 532 -7.91 5.74 15.89
N TRP A 533 -6.85 6.12 15.16
CA TRP A 533 -6.64 7.48 14.69
C TRP A 533 -7.67 7.91 13.64
N LEU A 534 -8.04 7.04 12.70
CA LEU A 534 -9.12 7.30 11.74
C LEU A 534 -10.47 7.49 12.44
N GLY A 535 -10.75 6.68 13.47
CA GLY A 535 -11.95 6.86 14.30
C GLY A 535 -12.00 8.24 14.96
N LYS A 536 -10.86 8.76 15.45
CA LYS A 536 -10.77 10.12 15.99
C LYS A 536 -11.02 11.19 14.94
N ILE A 537 -10.48 11.05 13.72
CA ILE A 537 -10.76 11.98 12.62
C ILE A 537 -12.24 11.99 12.26
N ALA A 538 -12.85 10.81 12.14
CA ALA A 538 -14.27 10.69 11.81
C ALA A 538 -15.15 11.27 12.92
N ALA A 539 -14.84 11.03 14.19
CA ALA A 539 -15.58 11.61 15.32
C ALA A 539 -15.42 13.14 15.41
N ASP A 540 -14.25 13.69 15.10
CA ASP A 540 -13.98 15.13 15.07
C ASP A 540 -14.87 15.86 14.04
N VAL A 541 -15.20 15.22 12.91
CA VAL A 541 -16.15 15.75 11.91
C VAL A 541 -17.56 15.91 12.48
N LEU A 542 -17.96 15.08 13.45
CA LEU A 542 -19.28 15.12 14.08
C LEU A 542 -19.43 16.25 15.13
N THR A 543 -18.38 17.01 15.39
CA THR A 543 -18.41 18.08 16.40
C THR A 543 -18.94 19.39 15.83
N GLY A 544 -19.91 20.00 16.52
CA GLY A 544 -20.54 21.27 16.12
C GLY A 544 -21.07 21.26 14.69
N ASP A 545 -20.97 22.40 14.01
CA ASP A 545 -21.52 22.59 12.65
C ASP A 545 -20.55 22.16 11.54
N ARG A 546 -19.43 21.52 11.89
CA ARG A 546 -18.34 21.21 10.95
C ARG A 546 -18.81 20.36 9.77
N ARG A 547 -19.56 19.30 10.04
CA ARG A 547 -20.15 18.42 9.02
C ARG A 547 -21.03 19.21 8.05
N GLU A 548 -21.94 20.01 8.57
CA GLU A 548 -22.90 20.76 7.75
C GLU A 548 -22.19 21.79 6.87
N ALA A 549 -21.21 22.51 7.42
CA ALA A 549 -20.39 23.44 6.65
C ALA A 549 -19.60 22.75 5.53
N MET A 550 -19.03 21.56 5.79
CA MET A 550 -18.32 20.77 4.79
C MET A 550 -19.26 20.29 3.66
N LEU A 551 -20.45 19.78 4.01
CA LEU A 551 -21.45 19.35 3.02
C LEU A 551 -21.99 20.51 2.20
N ALA A 552 -22.29 21.65 2.82
CA ALA A 552 -22.74 22.85 2.12
C ALA A 552 -21.70 23.31 1.09
N ARG A 553 -20.42 23.38 1.48
CA ARG A 553 -19.33 23.72 0.56
C ARG A 553 -19.20 22.71 -0.59
N LYS A 554 -19.35 21.42 -0.31
CA LYS A 554 -19.29 20.35 -1.33
C LYS A 554 -20.41 20.49 -2.34
N ARG A 555 -21.66 20.70 -1.88
CA ARG A 555 -22.84 20.91 -2.73
C ARG A 555 -22.65 22.13 -3.64
N SER A 556 -22.30 23.28 -3.06
CA SER A 556 -22.07 24.50 -3.86
C SER A 556 -20.94 24.34 -4.88
N ARG A 557 -19.86 23.60 -4.54
CA ARG A 557 -18.79 23.30 -5.51
C ARG A 557 -19.31 22.45 -6.67
N LEU A 558 -20.04 21.38 -6.40
CA LEU A 558 -20.57 20.47 -7.42
C LEU A 558 -21.65 21.13 -8.30
N GLU A 559 -22.43 22.06 -7.74
CA GLU A 559 -23.40 22.87 -8.49
C GLU A 559 -22.71 23.84 -9.47
N LEU A 560 -21.61 24.46 -9.04
CA LEU A 560 -20.86 25.41 -9.86
C LEU A 560 -19.95 24.74 -10.90
N ASP A 561 -19.36 23.60 -10.53
CA ASP A 561 -18.38 22.87 -11.33
C ASP A 561 -18.67 21.36 -11.29
N PRO A 562 -19.66 20.91 -12.09
CA PRO A 562 -20.08 19.51 -12.12
C PRO A 562 -18.98 18.61 -12.71
N VAL A 563 -18.95 17.37 -12.25
CA VAL A 563 -17.86 16.42 -12.51
C VAL A 563 -17.93 15.80 -13.91
N ALA A 564 -19.13 15.67 -14.48
CA ALA A 564 -19.36 14.92 -15.72
C ALA A 564 -18.51 15.35 -16.94
N PRO A 565 -18.26 16.66 -17.19
CA PRO A 565 -17.39 17.09 -18.29
C PRO A 565 -15.93 16.64 -18.13
N TYR A 566 -15.43 16.55 -16.89
CA TYR A 566 -14.08 16.06 -16.60
C TYR A 566 -13.98 14.57 -16.88
N GLU A 567 -14.97 13.79 -16.40
CA GLU A 567 -15.03 12.35 -16.68
C GLU A 567 -15.09 12.07 -18.18
N GLN A 568 -15.94 12.78 -18.92
CA GLN A 568 -16.08 12.59 -20.35
C GLN A 568 -14.74 12.83 -21.08
N ARG A 569 -14.04 13.92 -20.75
CA ARG A 569 -12.74 14.24 -21.34
C ARG A 569 -11.69 13.19 -21.01
N GLU A 570 -11.59 12.78 -19.74
CA GLU A 570 -10.65 11.72 -19.33
C GLU A 570 -10.93 10.41 -20.07
N LEU A 571 -12.20 10.04 -20.22
CA LEU A 571 -12.59 8.83 -20.95
C LEU A 571 -12.30 8.92 -22.45
N GLU A 572 -12.40 10.10 -23.08
CA GLU A 572 -12.00 10.30 -24.48
C GLU A 572 -10.49 10.11 -24.68
N GLU A 573 -9.68 10.65 -23.76
CA GLU A 573 -8.23 10.44 -23.74
C GLU A 573 -7.87 8.97 -23.52
N MET A 574 -8.48 8.33 -22.52
CA MET A 574 -8.27 6.93 -22.19
C MET A 574 -8.72 6.00 -23.31
N LYS A 575 -9.78 6.33 -24.05
CA LYS A 575 -10.21 5.57 -25.24
C LYS A 575 -9.12 5.59 -26.31
N SER A 576 -8.49 6.73 -26.53
CA SER A 576 -7.40 6.88 -27.49
C SER A 576 -6.15 6.08 -27.08
N ASP A 577 -5.86 6.02 -25.78
CA ASP A 577 -4.75 5.23 -25.26
C ASP A 577 -5.03 3.71 -25.30
N MET A 578 -6.25 3.28 -24.95
CA MET A 578 -6.59 1.85 -24.82
C MET A 578 -6.93 1.18 -26.15
N PHE A 579 -7.69 1.84 -27.03
CA PHE A 579 -8.06 1.29 -28.34
C PHE A 579 -7.12 1.77 -29.44
N GLY A 580 -6.73 3.05 -29.41
CA GLY A 580 -5.82 3.63 -30.40
C GLY A 580 -4.34 3.34 -30.12
N ASN A 581 -4.02 2.80 -28.93
CA ASN A 581 -2.66 2.53 -28.47
C ASN A 581 -1.71 3.74 -28.59
N ARG A 582 -2.25 4.96 -28.46
CA ARG A 582 -1.53 6.22 -28.74
C ARG A 582 -0.15 6.31 -28.05
N ASN A 583 -0.05 5.82 -26.82
CA ASN A 583 1.15 5.89 -25.99
C ASN A 583 1.76 4.50 -25.67
N GLY A 584 1.40 3.46 -26.44
CA GLY A 584 1.92 2.10 -26.30
C GLY A 584 1.42 1.35 -25.06
N PHE A 585 0.17 1.58 -24.64
CA PHE A 585 -0.42 0.89 -23.49
C PHE A 585 -0.43 -0.63 -23.67
N ALA A 586 -0.70 -1.14 -24.88
CA ALA A 586 -0.76 -2.57 -25.14
C ALA A 586 0.59 -3.26 -24.89
N GLU A 587 1.68 -2.70 -25.41
CA GLU A 587 3.04 -3.23 -25.25
C GLU A 587 3.52 -3.07 -23.80
N LYS A 588 3.29 -1.90 -23.20
CA LYS A 588 3.68 -1.64 -21.80
C LYS A 588 2.95 -2.56 -20.83
N ARG A 589 1.64 -2.77 -21.02
CA ARG A 589 0.84 -3.72 -20.24
C ARG A 589 1.39 -5.14 -20.39
N ARG A 590 1.63 -5.58 -21.62
CA ARG A 590 2.18 -6.91 -21.89
C ARG A 590 3.54 -7.11 -21.23
N ASN A 591 4.46 -6.17 -21.38
CA ASN A 591 5.80 -6.23 -20.79
C ASN A 591 5.73 -6.23 -19.26
N PHE A 592 4.83 -5.43 -18.68
CA PHE A 592 4.61 -5.43 -17.24
C PHE A 592 4.10 -6.77 -16.71
N VAL A 593 3.07 -7.34 -17.34
CA VAL A 593 2.43 -8.59 -16.90
C VAL A 593 3.36 -9.80 -17.10
N LEU A 594 4.01 -9.87 -18.26
CA LEU A 594 4.89 -10.97 -18.65
C LEU A 594 6.33 -10.82 -18.15
N LYS A 595 6.68 -9.64 -17.61
CA LYS A 595 8.03 -9.29 -17.12
C LYS A 595 9.10 -9.45 -18.21
N LEU A 596 8.83 -8.88 -19.38
CA LEU A 596 9.69 -8.90 -20.57
C LEU A 596 10.75 -7.81 -20.57
#